data_AF-A0A959RYJ7-F1
#
_entry.id   AF-A0A959RYJ7-F1
#
_cell.length_a   1.000
_cell.length_b   1.000
_cell.length_c   1.000
_cell.angle_alpha   90.00
_cell.angle_beta   90.00
_cell.angle_gamma   90.00
#
_symmetry.space_group_name_H-M   'P 1'
#
loop_
_entity.id
_entity.type
_entity.pdbx_description
1 polymer ?
#
loop_
_entity_poly.entity_id
_entity_poly.type
_entity_poly.pdbx_seq_one_letter_code
_entity_poly.pdbx_strand_id
1 'polypeptide(L)'
;MKHFNLLVFLLLPFLAIAQNDISQRSDVNPDMAPFYHGVASGDPLSDRVIIWTRYTPDVSSNPVTINWEVATDTGFSNVAQSGTFNTDADRDWTVKVDVTGLTDNTWYYFRFEYNGAHSITGRTRTAPTGMVDSLRFAVVSCSDYVDGYFHGYKQITERNDVDAVIHLGDYIYENGSEGSIGRPHEPSERITELDDYRQRYSQYRLDPDLRCVHQMYPFINVWDDHELANNAWIGGAEAHDEPADGLWEDRKGFAARAYHEWIPFREPNPSDSLQIYRSLQWGDLVDLFMADTRIIGRDEQDANAIDDPDRHILGEAQLGWLTNEMANSSAQWKVLGQQVMMGALEIPFIGIPPASEDSWNGYRWERENFYDTVLVHNIENLVVLTGDIHTAWAMNLEQGNDKVGVEFVCSSITTMNSPLSVPAAVITAANPHIKYAELTGHGYYILDINQERVQCDFNYVGNIEDPNDNSSTEGPYWYCSDATRELTEGNSASIPRAEMPILLPPNSCLSPEDTSGTGIGDEPIAAVFGTYPNPFWDDFVIKTYLFKQETVTTEVYDMLGALVTSVPSTDLPVGLHYLDVDASGLPKGNYIMKMTVGNKVFSRRVVKI
;
A
#
# COMPACT_ATOMS: atom_id res chain seq x y z
N MET A 1 64.60 -35.50 -0.48
CA MET A 1 63.30 -35.97 -1.01
C MET A 1 62.24 -35.02 -0.47
N LYS A 2 61.88 -34.02 -1.28
CA LYS A 2 60.53 -33.85 -1.88
C LYS A 2 59.44 -33.72 -0.81
N HIS A 3 58.87 -32.52 -0.65
CA HIS A 3 57.52 -32.24 -1.13
C HIS A 3 57.33 -30.73 -1.33
N PHE A 4 56.89 -30.40 -2.53
CA PHE A 4 56.62 -29.09 -3.08
C PHE A 4 55.11 -28.91 -2.91
N ASN A 5 54.64 -27.97 -2.08
CA ASN A 5 53.23 -27.66 -2.00
C ASN A 5 52.91 -26.61 -3.06
N LEU A 6 52.38 -27.11 -4.17
CA LEU A 6 51.81 -26.35 -5.28
C LEU A 6 50.48 -25.75 -4.80
N LEU A 7 50.41 -24.44 -4.59
CA LEU A 7 49.14 -23.73 -4.48
C LEU A 7 48.53 -23.67 -5.88
N VAL A 8 47.50 -24.49 -6.11
CA VAL A 8 46.65 -24.40 -7.29
C VAL A 8 45.63 -23.30 -7.03
N PHE A 9 45.78 -22.16 -7.71
CA PHE A 9 44.70 -21.19 -7.85
C PHE A 9 43.61 -21.83 -8.71
N LEU A 10 42.52 -22.26 -8.06
CA LEU A 10 41.28 -22.59 -8.74
C LEU A 10 40.59 -21.27 -9.11
N LEU A 11 40.76 -20.86 -10.36
CA LEU A 11 39.86 -19.90 -11.02
C LEU A 11 38.47 -20.55 -11.05
N LEU A 12 37.59 -20.14 -10.14
CA LEU A 12 36.15 -20.39 -10.26
C LEU A 12 35.65 -19.52 -11.42
N PRO A 13 35.13 -20.11 -12.51
CA PRO A 13 34.45 -19.32 -13.52
C PRO A 13 33.18 -18.74 -12.88
N PHE A 14 32.99 -17.42 -13.02
CA PHE A 14 31.71 -16.77 -12.78
C PHE A 14 30.66 -17.47 -13.62
N LEU A 15 29.87 -18.34 -13.00
CA LEU A 15 28.65 -18.86 -13.57
C LEU A 15 27.60 -17.78 -13.33
N ALA A 16 27.37 -16.96 -14.35
CA ALA A 16 26.10 -16.26 -14.48
C ALA A 16 25.01 -17.35 -14.47
N ILE A 17 24.28 -17.46 -13.37
CA ILE A 17 23.08 -18.29 -13.33
C ILE A 17 22.09 -17.57 -14.23
N ALA A 18 21.96 -18.04 -15.47
CA ALA A 18 20.85 -17.67 -16.31
C ALA A 18 19.58 -18.20 -15.63
N GLN A 19 18.88 -17.33 -14.89
CA GLN A 19 17.50 -17.57 -14.49
C GLN A 19 16.69 -17.69 -15.79
N ASN A 20 16.15 -18.88 -16.02
CA ASN A 20 15.25 -19.14 -17.12
C ASN A 20 13.99 -18.28 -16.95
N ASP A 21 13.67 -17.49 -17.98
CA ASP A 21 12.36 -16.90 -18.26
C ASP A 21 11.66 -16.15 -17.10
N ILE A 22 12.17 -14.96 -16.74
CA ILE A 22 11.52 -14.00 -15.84
C ILE A 22 10.45 -13.17 -16.58
N SER A 23 9.69 -13.80 -17.49
CA SER A 23 8.64 -13.12 -18.28
C SER A 23 7.32 -12.91 -17.51
N GLN A 24 7.28 -13.18 -16.19
CA GLN A 24 6.05 -13.11 -15.37
C GLN A 24 6.16 -12.20 -14.13
N ARG A 25 7.10 -11.25 -14.11
CA ARG A 25 7.28 -10.34 -12.97
C ARG A 25 7.54 -8.90 -13.40
N SER A 26 6.80 -7.95 -12.81
CA SER A 26 6.92 -6.50 -13.05
C SER A 26 6.98 -6.16 -14.54
N ASP A 27 5.86 -6.35 -15.25
CA ASP A 27 5.76 -5.97 -16.66
C ASP A 27 5.86 -4.44 -16.77
N VAL A 28 7.10 -3.96 -16.89
CA VAL A 28 7.39 -2.58 -17.18
C VAL A 28 6.97 -2.38 -18.61
N ASN A 29 5.85 -1.68 -18.81
CA ASN A 29 5.41 -1.35 -20.15
C ASN A 29 6.22 -0.15 -20.66
N PRO A 30 6.99 -0.28 -21.77
CA PRO A 30 7.73 0.83 -22.37
C PRO A 30 6.83 2.02 -22.76
N ASP A 31 5.56 1.77 -23.11
CA ASP A 31 4.60 2.82 -23.45
C ASP A 31 4.31 3.76 -22.27
N MET A 32 4.54 3.29 -21.03
CA MET A 32 4.32 4.09 -19.82
C MET A 32 5.50 5.00 -19.49
N ALA A 33 6.57 5.01 -20.28
CA ALA A 33 7.70 5.90 -20.03
C ALA A 33 7.26 7.38 -20.07
N PRO A 34 7.75 8.23 -19.14
CA PRO A 34 8.67 7.95 -18.03
C PRO A 34 7.97 7.61 -16.69
N PHE A 35 6.66 7.35 -16.70
CA PHE A 35 5.79 7.13 -15.53
C PHE A 35 5.41 5.64 -15.34
N TYR A 36 6.41 4.77 -15.25
CA TYR A 36 6.23 3.30 -15.23
C TYR A 36 5.38 2.76 -14.06
N HIS A 37 5.34 3.48 -12.93
CA HIS A 37 4.54 3.12 -11.75
C HIS A 37 3.05 3.55 -11.85
N GLY A 38 2.66 4.04 -13.03
CA GLY A 38 1.32 4.50 -13.32
C GLY A 38 0.96 5.77 -12.54
N VAL A 39 -0.30 5.86 -12.16
CA VAL A 39 -0.87 6.98 -11.42
C VAL A 39 -1.68 6.47 -10.24
N ALA A 40 -1.96 7.35 -9.29
CA ALA A 40 -2.88 7.07 -8.19
C ALA A 40 -3.59 8.34 -7.75
N SER A 41 -4.72 8.18 -7.07
CA SER A 41 -5.38 9.28 -6.36
C SER A 41 -5.85 8.83 -4.99
N GLY A 42 -6.16 9.77 -4.10
CA GLY A 42 -6.61 9.43 -2.76
C GLY A 42 -7.03 10.59 -1.89
N ASP A 43 -7.49 10.26 -0.69
CA ASP A 43 -8.09 11.16 0.29
C ASP A 43 -9.01 12.22 -0.31
N PRO A 44 -10.07 11.79 -1.00
CA PRO A 44 -11.02 12.70 -1.62
C PRO A 44 -11.76 13.50 -0.55
N LEU A 45 -11.82 14.80 -0.75
CA LEU A 45 -12.70 15.71 -0.03
C LEU A 45 -13.66 16.34 -1.05
N SER A 46 -14.56 17.21 -0.58
CA SER A 46 -15.57 17.81 -1.45
C SER A 46 -15.01 18.75 -2.50
N ASP A 47 -13.89 19.42 -2.21
CA ASP A 47 -13.30 20.42 -3.09
C ASP A 47 -11.91 20.04 -3.61
N ARG A 48 -11.42 18.84 -3.27
CA ARG A 48 -10.04 18.43 -3.60
C ARG A 48 -9.80 16.94 -3.55
N VAL A 49 -8.70 16.53 -4.18
CA VAL A 49 -8.21 15.15 -4.13
C VAL A 49 -6.69 15.12 -4.31
N ILE A 50 -6.02 14.14 -3.71
CA ILE A 50 -4.61 13.87 -3.98
C ILE A 50 -4.49 13.19 -5.34
N ILE A 51 -3.58 13.63 -6.19
CA ILE A 51 -3.10 12.89 -7.37
C ILE A 51 -1.62 12.57 -7.21
N TRP A 52 -1.21 11.41 -7.72
CA TRP A 52 0.14 10.87 -7.53
C TRP A 52 0.70 10.19 -8.80
N THR A 53 2.00 10.31 -9.01
CA THR A 53 2.80 9.47 -9.92
C THR A 53 4.28 9.44 -9.48
N ARG A 54 5.11 8.66 -10.16
CA ARG A 54 6.58 8.70 -10.02
C ARG A 54 7.23 8.85 -11.40
N TYR A 55 8.09 9.85 -11.53
CA TYR A 55 8.92 10.04 -12.73
C TYR A 55 10.18 9.19 -12.63
N THR A 56 10.52 8.43 -13.69
CA THR A 56 11.75 7.65 -13.74
C THR A 56 12.77 8.33 -14.67
N PRO A 57 13.79 9.01 -14.14
CA PRO A 57 14.74 9.78 -14.97
C PRO A 57 15.71 8.88 -15.73
N ASP A 58 16.09 9.25 -16.96
CA ASP A 58 17.27 8.65 -17.59
C ASP A 58 18.55 9.10 -16.87
N VAL A 59 18.64 10.39 -16.57
CA VAL A 59 19.80 11.07 -15.96
C VAL A 59 19.36 11.80 -14.70
N SER A 60 19.97 11.50 -13.56
CA SER A 60 19.59 12.10 -12.26
C SER A 60 20.28 13.46 -12.00
N SER A 61 20.14 14.44 -12.88
CA SER A 61 20.71 15.77 -12.68
C SER A 61 19.66 16.88 -12.64
N ASN A 62 19.64 17.59 -11.51
CA ASN A 62 18.71 18.67 -11.13
C ASN A 62 17.27 18.20 -10.82
N PRO A 63 16.53 18.99 -10.02
CA PRO A 63 15.08 18.85 -9.96
C PRO A 63 14.44 19.00 -11.33
N VAL A 64 13.41 18.19 -11.58
CA VAL A 64 12.57 18.27 -12.78
C VAL A 64 11.21 18.85 -12.43
N THR A 65 10.64 19.58 -13.38
CA THR A 65 9.28 20.09 -13.29
C THR A 65 8.35 19.18 -14.08
N ILE A 66 7.35 18.62 -13.41
CA ILE A 66 6.30 17.77 -13.99
C ILE A 66 5.02 18.59 -14.10
N ASN A 67 4.42 18.63 -15.28
CA ASN A 67 3.11 19.24 -15.49
C ASN A 67 2.01 18.26 -15.09
N TRP A 68 0.87 18.75 -14.61
CA TRP A 68 -0.29 17.93 -14.29
C TRP A 68 -1.59 18.63 -14.68
N GLU A 69 -2.60 17.85 -15.05
CA GLU A 69 -3.93 18.32 -15.43
C GLU A 69 -5.01 17.42 -14.81
N VAL A 70 -6.13 18.03 -14.43
CA VAL A 70 -7.37 17.37 -13.99
C VAL A 70 -8.51 17.90 -14.83
N ALA A 71 -9.28 17.02 -15.46
CA ALA A 71 -10.35 17.33 -16.41
C ALA A 71 -11.63 16.56 -16.12
N THR A 72 -12.77 17.04 -16.62
CA THR A 72 -14.08 16.36 -16.50
C THR A 72 -14.34 15.35 -17.61
N ASP A 73 -13.41 15.20 -18.56
CA ASP A 73 -13.50 14.26 -19.68
C ASP A 73 -12.13 13.63 -19.98
N THR A 74 -12.15 12.42 -20.54
CA THR A 74 -10.95 11.63 -20.85
C THR A 74 -10.10 12.23 -21.98
N GLY A 75 -10.69 13.08 -22.82
CA GLY A 75 -9.98 13.80 -23.88
C GLY A 75 -9.28 15.07 -23.41
N PHE A 76 -9.38 15.41 -22.13
CA PHE A 76 -8.84 16.65 -21.53
C PHE A 76 -9.28 17.92 -22.29
N SER A 77 -10.49 17.91 -22.87
CA SER A 77 -11.06 19.09 -23.55
C SER A 77 -11.58 20.12 -22.55
N ASN A 78 -11.98 19.69 -21.36
CA ASN A 78 -12.48 20.53 -20.27
C ASN A 78 -11.60 20.35 -19.03
N VAL A 79 -10.44 21.00 -19.02
CA VAL A 79 -9.53 21.03 -17.87
C VAL A 79 -10.15 21.87 -16.75
N ALA A 80 -10.33 21.24 -15.59
CA ALA A 80 -10.84 21.86 -14.37
C ALA A 80 -9.71 22.52 -13.56
N GLN A 81 -8.56 21.85 -13.45
CA GLN A 81 -7.37 22.33 -12.75
C GLN A 81 -6.10 21.85 -13.46
N SER A 82 -5.04 22.65 -13.40
CA SER A 82 -3.72 22.24 -13.89
C SER A 82 -2.61 22.98 -13.15
N GLY A 83 -1.38 22.47 -13.26
CA GLY A 83 -0.22 23.10 -12.66
C GLY A 83 1.07 22.34 -12.88
N THR A 84 2.06 22.66 -12.04
CA THR A 84 3.39 22.07 -12.07
C THR A 84 3.78 21.55 -10.69
N PHE A 85 4.64 20.55 -10.65
CA PHE A 85 5.28 20.06 -9.42
C PHE A 85 6.77 19.82 -9.65
N ASN A 86 7.62 20.28 -8.73
CA ASN A 86 9.06 20.01 -8.79
C ASN A 86 9.38 18.76 -7.97
N THR A 87 10.07 17.81 -8.60
CA THR A 87 10.51 16.57 -7.96
C THR A 87 11.97 16.26 -8.29
N ASP A 88 12.62 15.49 -7.42
CA ASP A 88 14.03 15.14 -7.49
C ASP A 88 14.30 13.84 -6.72
N ALA A 89 15.57 13.44 -6.65
CA ALA A 89 16.02 12.24 -5.96
C ALA A 89 15.76 12.27 -4.45
N ASP A 90 15.63 13.45 -3.82
CA ASP A 90 15.41 13.51 -2.38
C ASP A 90 14.01 13.00 -2.01
N ARG A 91 13.05 12.98 -2.93
CA ARG A 91 11.71 12.40 -2.72
C ARG A 91 11.41 11.20 -3.63
N ASP A 92 12.47 10.55 -4.09
CA ASP A 92 12.42 9.44 -5.05
C ASP A 92 11.61 9.76 -6.31
N TRP A 93 11.71 11.00 -6.78
CA TRP A 93 11.05 11.49 -8.01
C TRP A 93 9.52 11.33 -8.01
N THR A 94 8.92 11.15 -6.83
CA THR A 94 7.47 11.09 -6.64
C THR A 94 6.85 12.48 -6.81
N VAL A 95 5.65 12.51 -7.35
CA VAL A 95 4.82 13.70 -7.52
C VAL A 95 3.54 13.45 -6.76
N LYS A 96 3.23 14.27 -5.76
CA LYS A 96 1.99 14.18 -4.95
C LYS A 96 1.38 15.57 -4.83
N VAL A 97 0.20 15.78 -5.40
CA VAL A 97 -0.46 17.10 -5.48
C VAL A 97 -1.83 17.02 -4.83
N ASP A 98 -2.12 17.92 -3.87
CA ASP A 98 -3.47 18.15 -3.36
C ASP A 98 -4.20 19.15 -4.28
N VAL A 99 -4.97 18.63 -5.23
CA VAL A 99 -5.62 19.44 -6.26
C VAL A 99 -6.89 20.04 -5.68
N THR A 100 -6.85 21.34 -5.38
CA THR A 100 -7.98 22.09 -4.80
C THR A 100 -8.87 22.76 -5.85
N GLY A 101 -10.04 23.24 -5.43
CA GLY A 101 -10.95 24.00 -6.29
C GLY A 101 -11.74 23.13 -7.26
N LEU A 102 -11.99 21.87 -6.89
CA LEU A 102 -12.84 20.93 -7.61
C LEU A 102 -14.29 21.06 -7.16
N THR A 103 -15.21 20.59 -8.00
CA THR A 103 -16.64 20.48 -7.66
C THR A 103 -16.87 19.20 -6.88
N ASP A 104 -17.79 19.23 -5.92
CA ASP A 104 -18.12 18.07 -5.11
C ASP A 104 -18.86 17.00 -5.90
N ASN A 105 -18.85 15.77 -5.38
CA ASN A 105 -19.53 14.62 -5.97
C ASN A 105 -19.24 14.39 -7.46
N THR A 106 -18.05 14.75 -7.93
CA THR A 106 -17.73 14.81 -9.37
C THR A 106 -16.61 13.85 -9.70
N TRP A 107 -16.81 13.07 -10.77
CA TRP A 107 -15.76 12.24 -11.35
C TRP A 107 -14.85 13.08 -12.23
N TYR A 108 -13.55 12.91 -12.03
CA TYR A 108 -12.50 13.59 -12.77
C TYR A 108 -11.51 12.59 -13.37
N TYR A 109 -10.82 13.03 -14.40
CA TYR A 109 -9.69 12.34 -15.01
C TYR A 109 -8.43 13.19 -14.85
N PHE A 110 -7.29 12.55 -14.64
CA PHE A 110 -6.04 13.27 -14.40
C PHE A 110 -4.87 12.60 -15.10
N ARG A 111 -3.86 13.40 -15.44
CA ARG A 111 -2.60 12.91 -16.04
C ARG A 111 -1.44 13.84 -15.70
N PHE A 112 -0.24 13.29 -15.85
CA PHE A 112 1.02 14.01 -15.72
C PHE A 112 1.72 14.11 -17.07
N GLU A 113 2.61 15.08 -17.22
CA GLU A 113 3.35 15.31 -18.46
C GLU A 113 4.78 15.77 -18.19
N TYR A 114 5.71 15.21 -18.98
CA TYR A 114 7.10 15.66 -19.03
C TYR A 114 7.66 15.51 -20.45
N ASN A 115 8.20 16.60 -21.01
CA ASN A 115 8.83 16.67 -22.33
C ASN A 115 8.01 16.05 -23.48
N GLY A 116 6.69 16.27 -23.48
CA GLY A 116 5.74 15.79 -24.47
C GLY A 116 5.28 14.36 -24.26
N ALA A 117 5.71 13.67 -23.19
CA ALA A 117 5.20 12.36 -22.81
C ALA A 117 4.22 12.46 -21.65
N HIS A 118 3.09 11.77 -21.78
CA HIS A 118 2.04 11.74 -20.78
C HIS A 118 2.10 10.45 -19.95
N SER A 119 1.71 10.53 -18.68
CA SER A 119 1.34 9.33 -17.93
C SER A 119 0.09 8.70 -18.54
N ILE A 120 -0.23 7.46 -18.13
CA ILE A 120 -1.59 6.95 -18.26
C ILE A 120 -2.60 7.91 -17.62
N THR A 121 -3.82 7.92 -18.13
CA THR A 121 -4.93 8.70 -17.55
C THR A 121 -5.50 7.97 -16.35
N GLY A 122 -5.48 8.61 -15.19
CA GLY A 122 -6.18 8.15 -13.99
C GLY A 122 -7.59 8.71 -13.90
N ARG A 123 -8.43 8.07 -13.10
CA ARG A 123 -9.78 8.48 -12.72
C ARG A 123 -9.83 8.67 -11.22
N THR A 124 -10.56 9.69 -10.79
CA THR A 124 -10.76 10.00 -9.38
C THR A 124 -12.13 10.61 -9.15
N ARG A 125 -12.50 10.83 -7.89
CA ARG A 125 -13.78 11.44 -7.51
C ARG A 125 -13.61 12.31 -6.28
N THR A 126 -14.28 13.44 -6.23
CA THR A 126 -14.46 14.24 -5.01
C THR A 126 -15.59 13.68 -4.14
N ALA A 127 -15.47 13.86 -2.83
CA ALA A 127 -16.53 13.49 -1.89
C ALA A 127 -17.79 14.36 -2.13
N PRO A 128 -19.01 13.86 -1.88
CA PRO A 128 -20.23 14.67 -1.96
C PRO A 128 -20.39 15.60 -0.75
N THR A 129 -21.19 16.65 -0.91
CA THR A 129 -21.72 17.45 0.20
C THR A 129 -23.24 17.32 0.30
N GLY A 130 -23.80 17.67 1.46
CA GLY A 130 -25.25 17.64 1.68
C GLY A 130 -25.79 16.21 1.75
N MET A 131 -27.02 16.03 1.25
CA MET A 131 -27.75 14.76 1.34
C MET A 131 -27.18 13.72 0.38
N VAL A 132 -26.82 12.55 0.91
CA VAL A 132 -26.28 11.43 0.14
C VAL A 132 -27.19 10.20 0.26
N ASP A 133 -27.65 9.68 -0.87
CA ASP A 133 -28.54 8.51 -0.91
C ASP A 133 -27.80 7.22 -0.54
N SER A 134 -26.66 6.98 -1.17
CA SER A 134 -25.81 5.83 -0.88
C SER A 134 -24.34 6.01 -1.30
N LEU A 135 -23.47 5.28 -0.61
CA LEU A 135 -22.03 5.18 -0.86
C LEU A 135 -21.62 3.72 -0.92
N ARG A 136 -20.57 3.43 -1.69
CA ARG A 136 -20.01 2.10 -1.81
C ARG A 136 -18.48 2.13 -1.80
N PHE A 137 -17.88 1.43 -0.85
CA PHE A 137 -16.43 1.29 -0.74
C PHE A 137 -16.01 -0.15 -1.01
N ALA A 138 -14.86 -0.35 -1.65
CA ALA A 138 -14.15 -1.62 -1.55
C ALA A 138 -13.17 -1.53 -0.38
N VAL A 139 -13.14 -2.52 0.50
CA VAL A 139 -12.25 -2.54 1.66
C VAL A 139 -11.28 -3.71 1.53
N VAL A 140 -10.00 -3.43 1.78
CA VAL A 140 -8.86 -4.34 1.54
C VAL A 140 -7.78 -4.17 2.62
N SER A 141 -6.95 -5.18 2.80
CA SER A 141 -5.71 -5.15 3.60
C SER A 141 -4.77 -6.28 3.18
N CYS A 142 -3.53 -6.27 3.71
CA CYS A 142 -2.63 -7.43 3.74
C CYS A 142 -2.34 -8.01 2.33
N SER A 143 -1.41 -7.36 1.64
CA SER A 143 -1.09 -7.63 0.23
C SER A 143 0.32 -8.21 0.04
N ASP A 144 0.76 -9.19 0.84
CA ASP A 144 2.13 -9.72 0.70
C ASP A 144 2.39 -10.21 -0.73
N TYR A 145 3.37 -9.56 -1.38
CA TYR A 145 3.70 -9.75 -2.79
C TYR A 145 4.26 -11.13 -3.09
N VAL A 146 4.86 -11.78 -2.08
CA VAL A 146 5.51 -13.08 -2.25
C VAL A 146 4.55 -14.25 -2.09
N ASP A 147 3.39 -14.02 -1.47
CA ASP A 147 2.39 -15.04 -1.17
C ASP A 147 1.41 -15.26 -2.32
N GLY A 148 1.12 -14.24 -3.14
CA GLY A 148 0.11 -14.39 -4.20
C GLY A 148 0.07 -13.30 -5.27
N TYR A 149 -0.72 -13.56 -6.30
CA TYR A 149 -1.14 -12.62 -7.33
C TYR A 149 -2.34 -11.80 -6.86
N PHE A 150 -2.34 -10.52 -7.26
CA PHE A 150 -3.24 -9.49 -6.78
C PHE A 150 -4.64 -9.53 -7.43
N HIS A 151 -5.20 -10.74 -7.53
CA HIS A 151 -6.51 -11.02 -8.12
C HIS A 151 -7.64 -10.22 -7.47
N GLY A 152 -7.53 -9.92 -6.16
CA GLY A 152 -8.50 -9.07 -5.46
C GLY A 152 -8.57 -7.66 -6.05
N TYR A 153 -7.42 -7.03 -6.29
CA TYR A 153 -7.34 -5.73 -6.95
C TYR A 153 -7.89 -5.78 -8.36
N LYS A 154 -7.54 -6.82 -9.13
CA LYS A 154 -8.09 -7.04 -10.47
C LYS A 154 -9.62 -7.09 -10.47
N GLN A 155 -10.23 -7.88 -9.59
CA GLN A 155 -11.69 -7.98 -9.51
C GLN A 155 -12.35 -6.64 -9.16
N ILE A 156 -11.74 -5.84 -8.28
CA ILE A 156 -12.22 -4.48 -7.96
C ILE A 156 -12.21 -3.59 -9.22
N THR A 157 -11.21 -3.74 -10.10
CA THR A 157 -11.11 -2.95 -11.34
C THR A 157 -12.18 -3.29 -12.37
N GLU A 158 -12.70 -4.52 -12.34
CA GLU A 158 -13.81 -4.96 -13.19
C GLU A 158 -15.16 -4.39 -12.74
N ARG A 159 -15.19 -3.79 -11.55
CA ARG A 159 -16.35 -3.07 -11.02
C ARG A 159 -16.41 -1.65 -11.59
N ASN A 160 -17.60 -1.05 -11.51
CA ASN A 160 -17.80 0.39 -11.73
C ASN A 160 -18.81 0.96 -10.74
N ASP A 161 -18.99 0.32 -9.59
CA ASP A 161 -19.94 0.72 -8.56
C ASP A 161 -19.26 1.21 -7.28
N VAL A 162 -17.92 1.31 -7.26
CA VAL A 162 -17.13 1.72 -6.09
C VAL A 162 -16.82 3.22 -6.15
N ASP A 163 -16.87 3.88 -4.99
CA ASP A 163 -16.63 5.31 -4.82
C ASP A 163 -15.19 5.61 -4.44
N ALA A 164 -14.61 4.77 -3.58
CA ALA A 164 -13.22 4.77 -3.17
C ALA A 164 -12.83 3.37 -2.65
N VAL A 165 -11.53 3.09 -2.60
CA VAL A 165 -10.96 1.92 -1.95
C VAL A 165 -10.43 2.33 -0.57
N ILE A 166 -10.79 1.60 0.48
CA ILE A 166 -10.25 1.78 1.83
C ILE A 166 -9.20 0.68 2.05
N HIS A 167 -7.95 1.07 2.25
CA HIS A 167 -6.84 0.14 2.55
C HIS A 167 -6.46 0.27 4.02
N LEU A 168 -6.61 -0.83 4.76
CA LEU A 168 -6.51 -0.85 6.24
C LEU A 168 -5.11 -1.17 6.78
N GLY A 169 -4.14 -1.34 5.88
CA GLY A 169 -2.72 -1.49 6.19
C GLY A 169 -2.15 -2.79 5.63
N ASP A 170 -0.85 -3.00 5.83
CA ASP A 170 -0.05 -4.03 5.18
C ASP A 170 -0.10 -3.94 3.65
N TYR A 171 0.07 -2.71 3.16
CA TYR A 171 0.22 -2.41 1.74
C TYR A 171 1.52 -3.00 1.21
N ILE A 172 2.58 -2.94 2.01
CA ILE A 172 3.84 -3.66 1.80
C ILE A 172 4.14 -4.55 3.00
N TYR A 173 4.99 -5.54 2.78
CA TYR A 173 5.68 -6.28 3.83
C TYR A 173 7.15 -5.88 3.87
N GLU A 174 7.79 -5.97 5.02
CA GLU A 174 9.16 -5.47 5.28
C GLU A 174 10.22 -6.58 5.29
N ASN A 175 9.79 -7.83 5.45
CA ASN A 175 10.66 -8.99 5.53
C ASN A 175 11.49 -9.22 4.25
N GLY A 176 12.56 -10.00 4.38
CA GLY A 176 13.26 -10.60 3.24
C GLY A 176 12.73 -12.01 3.00
N SER A 177 11.83 -12.20 2.03
CA SER A 177 11.21 -13.49 1.73
C SER A 177 11.21 -13.76 0.23
N GLU A 178 11.43 -15.01 -0.17
CA GLU A 178 11.30 -15.42 -1.57
C GLU A 178 9.87 -15.88 -1.94
N GLY A 179 9.04 -16.19 -0.94
CA GLY A 179 7.76 -16.87 -1.13
C GLY A 179 7.92 -18.27 -1.78
N SER A 180 6.79 -18.85 -2.21
CA SER A 180 6.74 -20.17 -2.89
C SER A 180 6.48 -20.07 -4.40
N ILE A 181 6.01 -18.91 -4.88
CA ILE A 181 5.43 -18.74 -6.23
C ILE A 181 6.39 -18.11 -7.24
N GLY A 182 7.69 -18.09 -6.94
CA GLY A 182 8.70 -17.45 -7.80
C GLY A 182 8.65 -15.92 -7.75
N ARG A 183 8.10 -15.37 -6.65
CA ARG A 183 8.03 -13.94 -6.42
C ARG A 183 8.79 -13.51 -5.13
N PRO A 184 10.13 -13.32 -5.16
CA PRO A 184 10.88 -12.76 -4.02
C PRO A 184 10.79 -11.25 -3.76
N HIS A 185 10.77 -10.85 -2.50
CA HIS A 185 10.86 -9.45 -2.09
C HIS A 185 12.13 -8.74 -2.61
N GLU A 186 12.00 -7.42 -2.77
CA GLU A 186 13.08 -6.54 -3.20
C GLU A 186 13.23 -5.33 -2.25
N PRO A 187 14.40 -5.12 -1.63
CA PRO A 187 15.54 -6.05 -1.59
C PRO A 187 15.16 -7.41 -0.99
N SER A 188 15.97 -8.44 -1.24
CA SER A 188 15.73 -9.82 -0.76
C SER A 188 15.91 -9.97 0.75
N GLU A 189 16.53 -8.98 1.38
CA GLU A 189 16.72 -8.88 2.82
C GLU A 189 15.58 -8.05 3.46
N ARG A 190 15.53 -8.06 4.78
CA ARG A 190 14.65 -7.17 5.56
C ARG A 190 15.00 -5.70 5.27
N ILE A 191 13.97 -4.87 5.08
CA ILE A 191 14.13 -3.43 4.82
C ILE A 191 14.28 -2.66 6.14
N THR A 192 15.34 -1.86 6.24
CA THR A 192 15.66 -1.06 7.44
C THR A 192 16.02 0.39 7.12
N GLU A 193 16.51 0.65 5.90
CA GLU A 193 16.92 1.98 5.42
C GLU A 193 15.88 2.60 4.48
N LEU A 194 15.91 3.93 4.31
CA LEU A 194 14.96 4.65 3.45
C LEU A 194 14.88 4.12 2.01
N ASP A 195 16.02 3.83 1.41
CA ASP A 195 16.06 3.33 0.03
C ASP A 195 15.52 1.90 -0.09
N ASP A 196 15.61 1.10 0.99
CA ASP A 196 15.01 -0.22 1.06
C ASP A 196 13.48 -0.12 0.96
N TYR A 197 12.87 0.77 1.76
CA TYR A 197 11.42 1.00 1.72
C TYR A 197 10.96 1.53 0.36
N ARG A 198 11.67 2.50 -0.21
CA ARG A 198 11.36 3.03 -1.56
C ARG A 198 11.42 1.93 -2.61
N GLN A 199 12.40 1.03 -2.52
CA GLN A 199 12.51 -0.11 -3.42
C GLN A 199 11.34 -1.08 -3.24
N ARG A 200 10.94 -1.36 -1.99
CA ARG A 200 9.78 -2.22 -1.68
C ARG A 200 8.48 -1.64 -2.23
N TYR A 201 8.21 -0.35 -1.99
CA TYR A 201 7.05 0.33 -2.60
C TYR A 201 7.12 0.30 -4.12
N SER A 202 8.29 0.55 -4.71
CA SER A 202 8.48 0.44 -6.16
C SER A 202 8.15 -0.96 -6.68
N GLN A 203 8.51 -2.02 -5.96
CA GLN A 203 8.21 -3.40 -6.37
C GLN A 203 6.70 -3.62 -6.42
N TYR A 204 6.01 -3.30 -5.33
CA TYR A 204 4.57 -3.50 -5.21
C TYR A 204 3.82 -2.65 -6.26
N ARG A 205 4.22 -1.38 -6.44
CA ARG A 205 3.63 -0.44 -7.42
C ARG A 205 3.94 -0.77 -8.88
N LEU A 206 4.76 -1.77 -9.19
CA LEU A 206 4.93 -2.28 -10.54
C LEU A 206 4.00 -3.44 -10.87
N ASP A 207 3.27 -3.97 -9.89
CA ASP A 207 2.23 -4.97 -10.13
C ASP A 207 1.12 -4.39 -11.02
N PRO A 208 0.74 -5.07 -12.13
CA PRO A 208 -0.25 -4.55 -13.07
C PRO A 208 -1.63 -4.36 -12.44
N ASP A 209 -2.06 -5.26 -11.56
CA ASP A 209 -3.40 -5.21 -10.96
C ASP A 209 -3.46 -4.09 -9.90
N LEU A 210 -2.38 -3.92 -9.12
CA LEU A 210 -2.27 -2.79 -8.19
C LEU A 210 -2.23 -1.43 -8.91
N ARG A 211 -1.47 -1.32 -10.01
CA ARG A 211 -1.45 -0.09 -10.83
C ARG A 211 -2.84 0.22 -11.39
N CYS A 212 -3.54 -0.79 -11.91
CA CYS A 212 -4.86 -0.62 -12.50
C CYS A 212 -5.90 -0.17 -11.46
N VAL A 213 -5.94 -0.76 -10.26
CA VAL A 213 -6.93 -0.36 -9.25
C VAL A 213 -6.71 1.09 -8.79
N HIS A 214 -5.45 1.52 -8.66
CA HIS A 214 -5.11 2.90 -8.34
C HIS A 214 -5.34 3.89 -9.48
N GLN A 215 -5.27 3.44 -10.74
CA GLN A 215 -5.69 4.23 -11.88
C GLN A 215 -7.21 4.50 -11.83
N MET A 216 -8.00 3.56 -11.32
CA MET A 216 -9.46 3.58 -11.44
C MET A 216 -10.20 4.26 -10.29
N TYR A 217 -9.63 4.27 -9.07
CA TYR A 217 -10.31 4.71 -7.86
C TYR A 217 -9.41 5.55 -6.94
N PRO A 218 -9.97 6.53 -6.21
CA PRO A 218 -9.27 7.15 -5.10
C PRO A 218 -9.12 6.15 -3.94
N PHE A 219 -7.94 6.13 -3.32
CA PHE A 219 -7.64 5.32 -2.14
C PHE A 219 -7.68 6.16 -0.86
N ILE A 220 -8.20 5.56 0.21
CA ILE A 220 -8.16 6.10 1.58
C ILE A 220 -7.34 5.11 2.39
N ASN A 221 -6.09 5.48 2.67
CA ASN A 221 -5.12 4.56 3.25
C ASN A 221 -4.87 4.86 4.73
N VAL A 222 -4.57 3.82 5.48
CA VAL A 222 -3.88 3.87 6.76
C VAL A 222 -2.82 2.77 6.74
N TRP A 223 -1.66 2.98 7.36
CA TRP A 223 -0.69 1.89 7.52
C TRP A 223 -1.13 0.91 8.60
N ASP A 224 -0.52 -0.25 8.60
CA ASP A 224 -0.42 -1.12 9.75
C ASP A 224 1.05 -1.27 10.17
N ASP A 225 1.46 -2.40 10.75
CA ASP A 225 2.82 -2.60 11.23
C ASP A 225 3.81 -2.85 10.09
N HIS A 226 3.45 -3.59 9.05
CA HIS A 226 4.38 -4.00 8.00
C HIS A 226 4.84 -2.88 7.06
N GLU A 227 4.20 -1.71 7.08
CA GLU A 227 4.78 -0.49 6.52
C GLU A 227 6.04 0.01 7.27
N LEU A 228 6.28 -0.50 8.49
CA LEU A 228 7.44 -0.23 9.34
C LEU A 228 8.19 -1.53 9.69
N ALA A 229 7.62 -2.33 10.59
CA ALA A 229 8.15 -3.61 11.06
C ALA A 229 7.06 -4.38 11.81
N ASN A 230 6.99 -5.69 11.60
CA ASN A 230 6.01 -6.58 12.25
C ASN A 230 5.90 -6.32 13.76
N ASN A 231 4.66 -6.17 14.24
CA ASN A 231 4.23 -5.83 15.59
C ASN A 231 4.80 -4.50 16.14
N ALA A 232 4.97 -3.48 15.29
CA ALA A 232 5.45 -2.16 15.70
C ALA A 232 4.59 -1.49 16.79
N TRP A 233 5.28 -0.83 17.71
CA TRP A 233 4.74 0.04 18.76
C TRP A 233 5.67 1.26 18.95
N ILE A 234 5.32 2.23 19.81
CA ILE A 234 6.04 3.52 19.87
C ILE A 234 7.56 3.39 20.06
N GLY A 235 8.01 2.39 20.83
CA GLY A 235 9.41 2.19 21.20
C GLY A 235 10.13 1.00 20.56
N GLY A 236 9.45 0.17 19.76
CA GLY A 236 10.09 -0.96 19.07
C GLY A 236 9.17 -1.72 18.13
N ALA A 237 9.62 -2.90 17.70
CA ALA A 237 8.84 -3.86 16.92
C ALA A 237 9.41 -5.27 17.11
N GLU A 238 8.63 -6.32 16.87
CA GLU A 238 9.11 -7.70 16.94
C GLU A 238 10.17 -7.98 15.87
N ALA A 239 9.95 -7.48 14.64
CA ALA A 239 10.89 -7.63 13.54
C ALA A 239 11.96 -6.53 13.50
N HIS A 240 12.46 -6.12 14.66
CA HIS A 240 13.53 -5.13 14.77
C HIS A 240 14.56 -5.46 15.87
N ASP A 241 15.83 -5.48 15.51
CA ASP A 241 16.97 -5.64 16.42
C ASP A 241 17.96 -4.50 16.24
N GLU A 242 18.03 -3.53 17.16
CA GLU A 242 18.86 -2.32 16.98
C GLU A 242 20.34 -2.60 16.63
N PRO A 243 21.01 -3.61 17.23
CA PRO A 243 22.38 -3.95 16.83
C PRO A 243 22.54 -4.35 15.36
N ALA A 244 21.52 -4.95 14.75
CA ALA A 244 21.54 -5.41 13.36
C ALA A 244 20.90 -4.40 12.38
N ASP A 245 19.85 -3.71 12.80
CA ASP A 245 18.96 -2.93 11.94
C ASP A 245 19.12 -1.40 12.08
N GLY A 246 20.00 -0.94 12.97
CA GLY A 246 20.12 0.48 13.31
C GLY A 246 19.08 0.95 14.35
N LEU A 247 19.04 2.25 14.64
CA LEU A 247 18.14 2.78 15.66
C LEU A 247 16.68 2.70 15.21
N TRP A 248 15.78 2.31 16.12
CA TRP A 248 14.35 2.23 15.82
C TRP A 248 13.76 3.55 15.35
N GLU A 249 14.17 4.66 15.98
CA GLU A 249 13.74 6.00 15.61
C GLU A 249 14.11 6.36 14.16
N ASP A 250 15.28 5.93 13.68
CA ASP A 250 15.71 6.18 12.31
C ASP A 250 14.86 5.35 11.34
N ARG A 251 14.69 4.05 11.61
CA ARG A 251 13.86 3.15 10.79
C ARG A 251 12.40 3.61 10.70
N LYS A 252 11.80 4.06 11.81
CA LYS A 252 10.46 4.68 11.83
C LYS A 252 10.40 5.90 10.91
N GLY A 253 11.38 6.79 11.01
CA GLY A 253 11.45 7.99 10.17
C GLY A 253 11.60 7.66 8.68
N PHE A 254 12.39 6.62 8.35
CA PHE A 254 12.56 6.14 6.98
C PHE A 254 11.29 5.52 6.42
N ALA A 255 10.64 4.64 7.17
CA ALA A 255 9.36 4.03 6.82
C ALA A 255 8.28 5.08 6.56
N ALA A 256 8.09 6.00 7.51
CA ALA A 256 7.12 7.08 7.39
C ALA A 256 7.39 7.95 6.15
N ARG A 257 8.65 8.35 5.92
CA ARG A 257 9.01 9.14 4.74
C ARG A 257 8.68 8.41 3.44
N ALA A 258 9.00 7.12 3.32
CA ALA A 258 8.67 6.34 2.14
C ALA A 258 7.14 6.22 1.95
N TYR A 259 6.39 6.00 3.03
CA TYR A 259 4.92 5.99 3.01
C TYR A 259 4.35 7.32 2.48
N HIS A 260 4.85 8.46 2.99
CA HIS A 260 4.46 9.80 2.51
C HIS A 260 4.80 10.04 1.03
N GLU A 261 5.91 9.50 0.54
CA GLU A 261 6.33 9.64 -0.85
C GLU A 261 5.46 8.79 -1.80
N TRP A 262 5.08 7.58 -1.40
CA TRP A 262 4.51 6.57 -2.29
C TRP A 262 2.99 6.36 -2.18
N ILE A 263 2.37 6.74 -1.06
CA ILE A 263 0.94 6.54 -0.83
C ILE A 263 0.17 7.85 -1.09
N PRO A 264 -0.96 7.82 -1.83
CA PRO A 264 -1.69 9.02 -2.24
C PRO A 264 -2.62 9.55 -1.13
N PHE A 265 -2.11 9.69 0.10
CA PHE A 265 -2.86 10.27 1.22
C PHE A 265 -2.38 11.70 1.54
N ARG A 266 -3.25 12.43 2.22
CA ARG A 266 -2.99 13.79 2.70
C ARG A 266 -2.40 13.74 4.09
N GLU A 267 -1.22 14.33 4.21
CA GLU A 267 -0.54 14.54 5.49
C GLU A 267 -1.38 15.46 6.39
N PRO A 268 -1.92 14.97 7.53
CA PRO A 268 -2.78 15.78 8.38
C PRO A 268 -1.96 16.82 9.17
N ASN A 269 -0.72 16.49 9.51
CA ASN A 269 0.18 17.37 10.25
C ASN A 269 1.58 17.39 9.62
N PRO A 270 1.93 18.40 8.80
CA PRO A 270 3.26 18.51 8.20
C PRO A 270 4.42 18.67 9.20
N SER A 271 4.13 18.90 10.49
CA SER A 271 5.14 19.01 11.55
C SER A 271 5.39 17.69 12.28
N ASP A 272 4.56 16.67 12.03
CA ASP A 272 4.68 15.35 12.64
C ASP A 272 4.35 14.28 11.58
N SER A 273 5.40 13.71 10.98
CA SER A 273 5.27 12.69 9.93
C SER A 273 4.73 11.36 10.45
N LEU A 274 4.67 11.13 11.76
CA LEU A 274 4.08 9.91 12.32
C LEU A 274 2.57 10.05 12.52
N GLN A 275 2.03 11.27 12.51
CA GLN A 275 0.60 11.49 12.60
C GLN A 275 -0.08 11.27 11.25
N ILE A 276 -0.85 10.19 11.13
CA ILE A 276 -1.64 9.89 9.92
C ILE A 276 -3.16 9.79 10.14
N TYR A 277 -3.61 9.79 11.41
CA TYR A 277 -5.03 9.75 11.73
C TYR A 277 -5.74 11.02 11.28
N ARG A 278 -6.95 10.86 10.72
CA ARG A 278 -7.73 11.94 10.10
C ARG A 278 -9.18 11.53 9.86
N SER A 279 -10.03 12.51 9.61
CA SER A 279 -11.44 12.30 9.24
C SER A 279 -11.70 12.72 7.80
N LEU A 280 -12.61 12.01 7.12
CA LEU A 280 -13.10 12.32 5.78
C LEU A 280 -14.63 12.28 5.80
N GLN A 281 -15.26 13.38 5.38
CA GLN A 281 -16.71 13.50 5.37
C GLN A 281 -17.26 13.22 3.96
N TRP A 282 -18.31 12.41 3.90
CA TRP A 282 -19.05 12.09 2.67
C TRP A 282 -20.52 12.48 2.83
N GLY A 283 -20.77 13.77 2.64
CA GLY A 283 -22.09 14.39 2.86
C GLY A 283 -22.56 14.27 4.30
N ASP A 284 -23.86 14.07 4.48
CA ASP A 284 -24.51 13.80 5.78
C ASP A 284 -24.59 12.31 6.11
N LEU A 285 -24.11 11.43 5.23
CA LEU A 285 -24.27 9.99 5.39
C LEU A 285 -23.14 9.34 6.18
N VAL A 286 -21.88 9.65 5.86
CA VAL A 286 -20.70 9.02 6.48
C VAL A 286 -19.69 10.07 6.93
N ASP A 287 -19.31 10.01 8.19
CA ASP A 287 -18.00 10.49 8.64
C ASP A 287 -17.08 9.27 8.82
N LEU A 288 -16.02 9.21 8.02
CA LEU A 288 -15.00 8.16 8.07
C LEU A 288 -13.79 8.66 8.87
N PHE A 289 -13.51 7.99 9.98
CA PHE A 289 -12.37 8.22 10.86
C PHE A 289 -11.31 7.16 10.58
N MET A 290 -10.12 7.56 10.13
CA MET A 290 -8.97 6.66 9.98
C MET A 290 -8.07 6.83 11.20
N ALA A 291 -7.84 5.77 11.97
CA ALA A 291 -7.04 5.78 13.19
C ALA A 291 -5.72 5.00 13.02
N ASP A 292 -4.68 5.38 13.75
CA ASP A 292 -3.40 4.68 13.81
C ASP A 292 -3.29 3.85 15.11
N THR A 293 -3.33 2.52 15.02
CA THR A 293 -3.13 1.62 16.16
C THR A 293 -1.70 1.08 16.26
N ARG A 294 -0.69 1.79 15.73
CA ARG A 294 0.71 1.33 15.71
C ARG A 294 1.69 2.32 16.31
N ILE A 295 1.97 3.46 15.68
CA ILE A 295 3.24 4.15 15.96
C ILE A 295 3.09 5.40 16.81
N ILE A 296 1.95 6.08 16.77
CA ILE A 296 1.79 7.38 17.44
C ILE A 296 1.44 7.29 18.92
N GLY A 297 0.86 6.18 19.38
CA GLY A 297 0.37 6.08 20.76
C GLY A 297 0.27 4.69 21.37
N ARG A 298 0.71 3.65 20.66
CA ARG A 298 0.62 2.27 21.15
C ARG A 298 1.81 1.89 22.02
N ASP A 299 1.51 1.30 23.17
CA ASP A 299 2.50 0.67 24.05
C ASP A 299 2.93 -0.72 23.54
N GLU A 300 4.01 -1.27 24.09
CA GLU A 300 4.43 -2.64 23.81
C GLU A 300 3.35 -3.66 24.22
N GLN A 301 3.18 -4.71 23.42
CA GLN A 301 2.24 -5.80 23.67
C GLN A 301 2.64 -6.58 24.94
N ASP A 302 1.69 -6.75 25.88
CA ASP A 302 1.86 -7.53 27.10
C ASP A 302 0.55 -8.21 27.52
N ALA A 303 0.48 -9.54 27.35
CA ALA A 303 -0.66 -10.35 27.83
C ALA A 303 -0.97 -10.23 29.32
N ASN A 304 -0.03 -9.80 30.16
CA ASN A 304 -0.24 -9.76 31.62
C ASN A 304 -0.85 -8.44 32.11
N ALA A 305 -0.90 -7.43 31.24
CA ALA A 305 -1.33 -6.07 31.58
C ALA A 305 -2.50 -5.60 30.70
N ILE A 306 -3.33 -6.51 30.18
CA ILE A 306 -4.44 -6.15 29.28
C ILE A 306 -5.52 -5.27 29.94
N ASP A 307 -5.59 -5.26 31.27
CA ASP A 307 -6.51 -4.46 32.09
C ASP A 307 -5.90 -3.17 32.65
N ASP A 308 -4.66 -2.87 32.29
CA ASP A 308 -3.95 -1.72 32.82
C ASP A 308 -4.52 -0.42 32.22
N PRO A 309 -5.07 0.50 33.04
CA PRO A 309 -5.60 1.77 32.55
C PRO A 309 -4.53 2.71 31.98
N ASP A 310 -3.26 2.48 32.27
CA ASP A 310 -2.14 3.27 31.77
C ASP A 310 -1.55 2.69 30.47
N ARG A 311 -2.20 1.66 29.88
CA ARG A 311 -1.80 1.08 28.59
C ARG A 311 -2.73 1.51 27.46
N HIS A 312 -2.10 1.87 26.34
CA HIS A 312 -2.75 2.50 25.21
C HIS A 312 -2.46 1.75 23.90
N ILE A 313 -3.48 1.66 23.04
CA ILE A 313 -3.35 1.28 21.63
C ILE A 313 -3.42 2.52 20.72
N LEU A 314 -4.25 3.52 21.08
CA LEU A 314 -4.35 4.78 20.32
C LEU A 314 -3.50 5.91 20.92
N GLY A 315 -3.27 5.86 22.24
CA GLY A 315 -2.73 6.97 23.01
C GLY A 315 -3.78 8.04 23.32
N GLU A 316 -3.58 8.79 24.40
CA GLU A 316 -4.56 9.76 24.92
C GLU A 316 -4.97 10.83 23.88
N ALA A 317 -4.02 11.34 23.10
CA ALA A 317 -4.27 12.40 22.14
C ALA A 317 -5.19 11.95 20.99
N GLN A 318 -4.93 10.78 20.42
CA GLN A 318 -5.73 10.24 19.33
C GLN A 318 -7.08 9.74 19.83
N LEU A 319 -7.14 9.06 20.98
CA LEU A 319 -8.40 8.65 21.59
C LEU A 319 -9.30 9.86 21.90
N GLY A 320 -8.71 10.91 22.47
CA GLY A 320 -9.40 12.18 22.72
C GLY A 320 -9.88 12.86 21.44
N TRP A 321 -9.07 12.88 20.38
CA TRP A 321 -9.49 13.37 19.06
C TRP A 321 -10.67 12.55 18.50
N LEU A 322 -10.54 11.23 18.45
CA LEU A 322 -11.52 10.32 17.85
C LEU A 322 -12.88 10.43 18.52
N THR A 323 -12.90 10.37 19.85
CA THR A 323 -14.13 10.44 20.64
C THR A 323 -14.80 11.81 20.53
N ASN A 324 -14.02 12.90 20.50
CA ASN A 324 -14.54 14.23 20.28
C ASN A 324 -15.13 14.40 18.87
N GLU A 325 -14.47 13.91 17.83
CA GLU A 325 -14.98 14.00 16.46
C GLU A 325 -16.27 13.18 16.30
N MET A 326 -16.33 11.95 16.81
CA MET A 326 -17.53 11.12 16.76
C MET A 326 -18.70 11.72 17.54
N ALA A 327 -18.45 12.32 18.70
CA ALA A 327 -19.50 12.95 19.52
C ALA A 327 -20.05 14.24 18.88
N ASN A 328 -19.25 14.94 18.07
CA ASN A 328 -19.67 16.16 17.36
C ASN A 328 -20.16 15.88 15.93
N SER A 329 -20.01 14.65 15.43
CA SER A 329 -20.48 14.25 14.10
C SER A 329 -22.01 14.31 13.99
N SER A 330 -22.48 14.99 12.96
CA SER A 330 -23.89 14.97 12.54
C SER A 330 -24.17 13.97 11.42
N ALA A 331 -23.15 13.24 10.95
CA ALA A 331 -23.34 12.23 9.93
C ALA A 331 -24.14 11.05 10.49
N GLN A 332 -24.90 10.39 9.61
CA GLN A 332 -25.70 9.25 10.02
C GLN A 332 -24.82 8.11 10.54
N TRP A 333 -23.79 7.73 9.78
CA TRP A 333 -22.87 6.64 10.10
C TRP A 333 -21.51 7.18 10.53
N LYS A 334 -21.00 6.66 11.66
CA LYS A 334 -19.63 6.91 12.14
C LYS A 334 -18.83 5.66 11.79
N VAL A 335 -18.00 5.77 10.76
CA VAL A 335 -17.21 4.63 10.28
C VAL A 335 -15.78 4.81 10.76
N LEU A 336 -15.25 3.83 11.48
CA LEU A 336 -13.87 3.79 11.95
C LEU A 336 -13.08 2.79 11.11
N GLY A 337 -12.15 3.27 10.29
CA GLY A 337 -11.14 2.45 9.63
C GLY A 337 -9.89 2.35 10.49
N GLN A 338 -9.48 1.14 10.81
CA GLN A 338 -8.31 0.84 11.65
C GLN A 338 -7.77 -0.55 11.33
N GLN A 339 -6.68 -0.93 11.99
CA GLN A 339 -5.82 -2.04 11.57
C GLN A 339 -6.24 -3.38 12.18
N VAL A 340 -6.35 -3.45 13.51
CA VAL A 340 -6.38 -4.72 14.26
C VAL A 340 -7.74 -5.04 14.89
N MET A 341 -8.12 -6.32 14.99
CA MET A 341 -9.47 -6.73 15.46
C MET A 341 -9.88 -6.07 16.79
N MET A 342 -11.04 -5.40 16.79
CA MET A 342 -11.58 -4.70 17.96
C MET A 342 -12.43 -5.63 18.84
N GLY A 343 -13.32 -6.40 18.23
CA GLY A 343 -14.21 -7.32 18.91
C GLY A 343 -13.45 -8.40 19.66
N ALA A 344 -14.00 -8.81 20.80
CA ALA A 344 -13.33 -9.76 21.67
C ALA A 344 -13.28 -11.15 21.03
N LEU A 345 -12.09 -11.74 20.91
CA LEU A 345 -11.93 -13.14 20.47
C LEU A 345 -11.47 -14.02 21.63
N GLU A 346 -12.38 -14.82 22.19
CA GLU A 346 -12.08 -15.81 23.21
C GLU A 346 -12.06 -17.21 22.61
N ILE A 347 -11.00 -17.99 22.81
CA ILE A 347 -10.94 -19.38 22.34
C ILE A 347 -10.88 -20.31 23.56
N PRO A 348 -12.04 -20.77 24.08
CA PRO A 348 -12.05 -21.70 25.19
C PRO A 348 -11.44 -23.05 24.77
N PHE A 349 -10.86 -23.77 25.74
CA PHE A 349 -10.31 -25.14 25.65
C PHE A 349 -8.85 -25.36 25.24
N ILE A 350 -8.07 -24.31 24.93
CA ILE A 350 -6.65 -24.49 24.56
C ILE A 350 -5.66 -23.92 25.59
N GLY A 351 -6.13 -23.19 26.62
CA GLY A 351 -5.21 -22.58 27.60
C GLY A 351 -4.19 -21.62 26.98
N ILE A 352 -4.45 -21.18 25.75
CA ILE A 352 -3.71 -20.13 25.05
C ILE A 352 -4.28 -18.80 25.57
N PRO A 353 -3.43 -17.81 25.92
CA PRO A 353 -3.86 -16.44 26.19
C PRO A 353 -4.84 -15.95 25.12
N PRO A 354 -5.71 -14.96 25.41
CA PRO A 354 -6.66 -14.45 24.42
C PRO A 354 -5.96 -14.21 23.09
N ALA A 355 -6.57 -14.69 22.01
CA ALA A 355 -6.00 -14.63 20.68
C ALA A 355 -5.62 -13.17 20.37
N SER A 356 -4.36 -13.00 19.97
CA SER A 356 -3.63 -11.77 19.64
C SER A 356 -3.53 -10.71 20.77
N GLU A 357 -2.43 -10.76 21.53
CA GLU A 357 -1.91 -9.62 22.33
C GLU A 357 -1.69 -8.36 21.48
N ASP A 358 -1.64 -8.54 20.17
CA ASP A 358 -1.40 -7.52 19.17
C ASP A 358 -2.70 -6.83 18.68
N SER A 359 -3.87 -7.36 19.06
CA SER A 359 -5.18 -6.77 18.77
C SER A 359 -5.73 -5.95 19.93
N TRP A 360 -6.94 -5.39 19.82
CA TRP A 360 -7.60 -4.72 20.96
C TRP A 360 -7.87 -5.65 22.15
N ASN A 361 -7.77 -6.98 21.99
CA ASN A 361 -7.76 -7.90 23.14
C ASN A 361 -6.57 -7.65 24.08
N GLY A 362 -5.42 -7.20 23.55
CA GLY A 362 -4.24 -6.85 24.34
C GLY A 362 -4.36 -5.52 25.10
N TYR A 363 -5.40 -4.73 24.81
CA TYR A 363 -5.66 -3.39 25.35
C TYR A 363 -7.11 -3.28 25.82
N ARG A 364 -7.58 -4.30 26.56
CA ARG A 364 -8.99 -4.43 26.95
C ARG A 364 -9.50 -3.20 27.69
N TRP A 365 -8.70 -2.61 28.59
CA TRP A 365 -9.13 -1.41 29.31
C TRP A 365 -9.43 -0.24 28.36
N GLU A 366 -8.54 0.08 27.42
CA GLU A 366 -8.76 1.19 26.48
C GLU A 366 -9.93 0.90 25.52
N ARG A 367 -10.13 -0.37 25.11
CA ARG A 367 -11.32 -0.79 24.35
C ARG A 367 -12.61 -0.52 25.12
N GLU A 368 -12.68 -0.97 26.37
CA GLU A 368 -13.87 -0.79 27.22
C GLU A 368 -14.13 0.70 27.49
N ASN A 369 -13.08 1.50 27.71
CA ASN A 369 -13.18 2.95 27.87
C ASN A 369 -13.71 3.65 26.59
N PHE A 370 -13.28 3.20 25.41
CA PHE A 370 -13.83 3.67 24.13
C PHE A 370 -15.31 3.31 23.99
N TYR A 371 -15.69 2.07 24.31
CA TYR A 371 -17.09 1.62 24.30
C TYR A 371 -17.96 2.42 25.27
N ASP A 372 -17.49 2.62 26.50
CA ASP A 372 -18.19 3.43 27.50
C ASP A 372 -18.39 4.87 26.98
N THR A 373 -17.40 5.43 26.29
CA THR A 373 -17.50 6.76 25.68
C THR A 373 -18.58 6.79 24.58
N VAL A 374 -18.62 5.79 23.70
CA VAL A 374 -19.66 5.63 22.67
C VAL A 374 -21.05 5.58 23.30
N LEU A 375 -21.21 4.82 24.39
CA LEU A 375 -22.49 4.68 25.10
C LEU A 375 -22.90 5.96 25.85
N VAL A 376 -21.98 6.57 26.60
CA VAL A 376 -22.24 7.79 27.40
C VAL A 376 -22.58 8.98 26.53
N HIS A 377 -21.92 9.12 25.37
CA HIS A 377 -22.20 10.20 24.42
C HIS A 377 -23.34 9.89 23.44
N ASN A 378 -23.95 8.69 23.54
CA ASN A 378 -24.98 8.21 22.63
C ASN A 378 -24.55 8.33 21.16
N ILE A 379 -23.32 7.91 20.86
CA ILE A 379 -22.83 7.84 19.48
C ILE A 379 -23.54 6.67 18.80
N GLU A 380 -24.47 6.99 17.91
CA GLU A 380 -25.25 6.00 17.15
C GLU A 380 -24.54 5.61 15.85
N ASN A 381 -24.87 4.43 15.31
CA ASN A 381 -24.42 3.92 14.01
C ASN A 381 -22.88 3.85 13.86
N LEU A 382 -22.22 3.31 14.88
CA LEU A 382 -20.79 3.00 14.82
C LEU A 382 -20.54 1.71 14.01
N VAL A 383 -19.66 1.82 13.03
CA VAL A 383 -19.16 0.72 12.20
C VAL A 383 -17.65 0.72 12.25
N VAL A 384 -17.04 -0.42 12.56
CA VAL A 384 -15.57 -0.59 12.58
C VAL A 384 -15.15 -1.45 11.39
N LEU A 385 -14.13 -1.00 10.67
CA LEU A 385 -13.51 -1.70 9.53
C LEU A 385 -12.10 -2.08 9.93
N THR A 386 -11.73 -3.33 9.68
CA THR A 386 -10.49 -3.91 10.22
C THR A 386 -9.77 -4.82 9.21
N GLY A 387 -8.44 -4.97 9.33
CA GLY A 387 -7.57 -5.87 8.56
C GLY A 387 -6.77 -6.83 9.45
N ASP A 388 -5.44 -6.85 9.29
CA ASP A 388 -4.40 -7.52 10.10
C ASP A 388 -4.47 -9.07 10.17
N ILE A 389 -5.59 -9.66 10.56
CA ILE A 389 -5.66 -11.11 10.92
C ILE A 389 -5.78 -12.07 9.71
N HIS A 390 -5.60 -11.55 8.49
CA HIS A 390 -5.62 -12.28 7.21
C HIS A 390 -6.83 -13.21 7.02
N THR A 391 -7.95 -12.95 7.68
CA THR A 391 -9.15 -13.80 7.69
C THR A 391 -10.38 -12.91 7.82
N ALA A 392 -11.54 -13.37 7.35
CA ALA A 392 -12.74 -12.55 7.25
C ALA A 392 -13.71 -12.76 8.42
N TRP A 393 -14.26 -11.68 8.96
CA TRP A 393 -15.15 -11.72 10.13
C TRP A 393 -16.26 -10.68 10.08
N ALA A 394 -17.39 -11.00 10.68
CA ALA A 394 -18.44 -10.02 10.99
C ALA A 394 -18.94 -10.23 12.42
N MET A 395 -18.97 -9.18 13.23
CA MET A 395 -19.34 -9.27 14.64
C MET A 395 -20.05 -8.04 15.19
N ASN A 396 -20.81 -8.26 16.25
CA ASN A 396 -21.33 -7.20 17.10
C ASN A 396 -20.25 -6.75 18.10
N LEU A 397 -20.20 -5.45 18.37
CA LEU A 397 -19.39 -4.88 19.45
C LEU A 397 -20.29 -4.64 20.66
N GLU A 398 -19.92 -5.23 21.81
CA GLU A 398 -20.80 -5.30 22.99
C GLU A 398 -20.01 -4.97 24.26
N GLN A 399 -20.65 -4.23 25.17
CA GLN A 399 -20.13 -3.86 26.49
C GLN A 399 -21.12 -4.35 27.54
N GLY A 400 -20.82 -5.47 28.19
CA GLY A 400 -21.79 -6.16 29.04
C GLY A 400 -23.02 -6.61 28.26
N ASN A 401 -24.19 -6.00 28.52
CA ASN A 401 -25.42 -6.27 27.76
C ASN A 401 -25.73 -5.19 26.71
N ASP A 402 -24.94 -4.12 26.68
CA ASP A 402 -25.18 -2.97 25.81
C ASP A 402 -24.51 -3.17 24.45
N LYS A 403 -25.19 -2.78 23.39
CA LYS A 403 -24.69 -2.84 22.00
C LYS A 403 -24.00 -1.53 21.67
N VAL A 404 -22.77 -1.62 21.17
CA VAL A 404 -21.90 -0.47 20.88
C VAL A 404 -21.92 -0.16 19.39
N GLY A 405 -21.81 -1.18 18.54
CA GLY A 405 -21.73 -1.06 17.09
C GLY A 405 -21.48 -2.41 16.43
N VAL A 406 -20.99 -2.39 15.20
CA VAL A 406 -20.64 -3.61 14.46
C VAL A 406 -19.23 -3.49 13.87
N GLU A 407 -18.57 -4.61 13.66
CA GLU A 407 -17.25 -4.69 13.04
C GLU A 407 -17.24 -5.66 11.85
N PHE A 408 -16.59 -5.22 10.77
CA PHE A 408 -16.29 -6.03 9.59
C PHE A 408 -14.78 -6.11 9.41
N VAL A 409 -14.26 -7.33 9.45
CA VAL A 409 -12.83 -7.61 9.29
C VAL A 409 -12.60 -8.20 7.90
N CYS A 410 -11.72 -7.55 7.15
CA CYS A 410 -11.34 -7.95 5.80
C CYS A 410 -10.38 -9.14 5.86
N SER A 411 -10.51 -10.06 4.91
CA SER A 411 -9.44 -11.01 4.65
C SER A 411 -8.27 -10.31 3.95
N SER A 412 -7.17 -11.03 3.74
CA SER A 412 -6.03 -10.51 2.99
C SER A 412 -6.25 -10.55 1.48
N ILE A 413 -5.61 -9.62 0.77
CA ILE A 413 -5.49 -9.69 -0.70
C ILE A 413 -4.69 -10.92 -1.10
N THR A 414 -3.57 -11.18 -0.41
CA THR A 414 -2.70 -12.34 -0.69
C THR A 414 -2.03 -12.94 0.53
N THR A 415 -1.79 -12.18 1.61
CA THR A 415 -0.98 -12.68 2.73
C THR A 415 -1.56 -13.94 3.34
N MET A 416 -0.73 -14.96 3.55
CA MET A 416 -1.18 -16.26 4.04
C MET A 416 -1.95 -16.14 5.37
N ASN A 417 -3.12 -16.80 5.40
CA ASN A 417 -4.03 -16.75 6.55
C ASN A 417 -3.31 -17.12 7.86
N SER A 418 -3.60 -16.39 8.95
CA SER A 418 -3.12 -16.75 10.28
C SER A 418 -3.62 -18.17 10.62
N PRO A 419 -2.76 -19.08 11.09
CA PRO A 419 -3.13 -20.49 11.30
C PRO A 419 -3.96 -20.66 12.58
N LEU A 420 -5.23 -20.24 12.55
CA LEU A 420 -6.18 -20.56 13.60
C LEU A 420 -6.50 -22.06 13.55
N SER A 421 -5.92 -22.81 14.48
CA SER A 421 -6.07 -24.27 14.57
C SER A 421 -7.45 -24.71 15.11
N VAL A 422 -8.46 -23.86 15.02
CA VAL A 422 -9.80 -24.06 15.55
C VAL A 422 -10.82 -23.85 14.44
N PRO A 423 -11.78 -24.77 14.23
CA PRO A 423 -12.82 -24.58 13.25
C PRO A 423 -13.67 -23.33 13.53
N ALA A 424 -14.00 -22.56 12.49
CA ALA A 424 -14.85 -21.36 12.57
C ALA A 424 -16.17 -21.59 13.34
N ALA A 425 -16.79 -22.76 13.18
CA ALA A 425 -18.03 -23.13 13.90
C ALA A 425 -17.85 -23.23 15.43
N VAL A 426 -16.64 -23.58 15.90
CA VAL A 426 -16.34 -23.61 17.34
C VAL A 426 -16.11 -22.20 17.86
N ILE A 427 -15.44 -21.35 17.06
CA ILE A 427 -15.19 -19.95 17.41
C ILE A 427 -16.52 -19.20 17.58
N THR A 428 -17.41 -19.28 16.59
CA THR A 428 -18.73 -18.63 16.62
C THR A 428 -19.65 -19.20 17.71
N ALA A 429 -19.55 -20.50 18.04
CA ALA A 429 -20.28 -21.09 19.16
C ALA A 429 -19.77 -20.60 20.53
N ALA A 430 -18.46 -20.33 20.66
CA ALA A 430 -17.85 -19.82 21.87
C ALA A 430 -18.02 -18.29 22.03
N ASN A 431 -18.17 -17.57 20.92
CA ASN A 431 -18.27 -16.12 20.86
C ASN A 431 -19.56 -15.72 20.13
N PRO A 432 -20.73 -15.72 20.79
CA PRO A 432 -22.01 -15.49 20.12
C PRO A 432 -22.17 -14.12 19.45
N HIS A 433 -21.35 -13.14 19.81
CA HIS A 433 -21.27 -11.83 19.16
C HIS A 433 -20.56 -11.90 17.81
N ILE A 434 -19.70 -12.89 17.57
CA ILE A 434 -19.11 -13.19 16.25
C ILE A 434 -20.14 -13.95 15.42
N LYS A 435 -20.64 -13.30 14.37
CA LYS A 435 -21.69 -13.83 13.50
C LYS A 435 -21.14 -14.58 12.31
N TYR A 436 -19.94 -14.22 11.86
CA TYR A 436 -19.26 -14.83 10.73
C TYR A 436 -17.76 -14.91 10.94
N ALA A 437 -17.18 -16.01 10.47
CA ALA A 437 -15.74 -16.27 10.46
C ALA A 437 -15.40 -17.15 9.24
N GLU A 438 -14.49 -16.69 8.39
CA GLU A 438 -13.90 -17.43 7.27
C GLU A 438 -12.39 -17.35 7.37
N LEU A 439 -11.74 -18.51 7.46
CA LEU A 439 -10.36 -18.64 7.92
C LEU A 439 -9.39 -19.02 6.80
N THR A 440 -9.87 -19.12 5.56
CA THR A 440 -9.09 -19.65 4.44
C THR A 440 -9.15 -18.82 3.16
N GLY A 441 -10.26 -18.14 2.91
CA GLY A 441 -10.46 -17.39 1.67
C GLY A 441 -9.74 -16.03 1.68
N HIS A 442 -9.02 -15.72 0.61
CA HIS A 442 -8.45 -14.39 0.34
C HIS A 442 -9.44 -13.53 -0.47
N GLY A 443 -9.38 -12.21 -0.34
CA GLY A 443 -10.21 -11.32 -1.14
C GLY A 443 -10.44 -9.95 -0.50
N TYR A 444 -11.65 -9.43 -0.69
CA TYR A 444 -12.06 -8.10 -0.25
C TYR A 444 -13.55 -8.11 0.12
N TYR A 445 -14.07 -6.99 0.63
CA TYR A 445 -15.53 -6.82 0.70
C TYR A 445 -15.99 -5.49 0.14
N ILE A 446 -17.24 -5.46 -0.27
CA ILE A 446 -17.95 -4.25 -0.63
C ILE A 446 -18.74 -3.78 0.58
N LEU A 447 -18.49 -2.54 1.00
CA LEU A 447 -19.24 -1.84 2.04
C LEU A 447 -20.23 -0.88 1.38
N ASP A 448 -21.51 -1.25 1.38
CA ASP A 448 -22.61 -0.42 0.89
C ASP A 448 -23.29 0.27 2.07
N ILE A 449 -23.38 1.60 2.01
CA ILE A 449 -23.95 2.42 3.09
C ILE A 449 -25.05 3.29 2.50
N ASN A 450 -26.20 3.31 3.15
CA ASN A 450 -27.32 4.20 2.82
C ASN A 450 -28.08 4.58 4.09
N GLN A 451 -29.18 5.32 3.95
CA GLN A 451 -29.95 5.81 5.10
C GLN A 451 -30.67 4.73 5.92
N GLU A 452 -30.80 3.51 5.39
CA GLU A 452 -31.50 2.41 6.07
C GLU A 452 -30.52 1.46 6.76
N ARG A 453 -29.31 1.27 6.19
CA ARG A 453 -28.35 0.29 6.66
C ARG A 453 -26.93 0.52 6.13
N VAL A 454 -25.98 -0.11 6.83
CA VAL A 454 -24.67 -0.50 6.30
C VAL A 454 -24.68 -2.00 6.00
N GLN A 455 -24.15 -2.42 4.86
CA GLN A 455 -24.04 -3.82 4.45
C GLN A 455 -22.63 -4.14 3.95
N CYS A 456 -22.06 -5.23 4.45
CA CYS A 456 -20.82 -5.84 3.99
C CYS A 456 -21.13 -7.06 3.12
N ASP A 457 -20.61 -7.06 1.90
CA ASP A 457 -20.68 -8.17 0.95
C ASP A 457 -19.28 -8.75 0.74
N PHE A 458 -19.00 -9.92 1.32
CA PHE A 458 -17.70 -10.57 1.18
C PHE A 458 -17.49 -11.12 -0.24
N ASN A 459 -16.29 -10.94 -0.79
CA ASN A 459 -15.89 -11.44 -2.11
C ASN A 459 -14.54 -12.16 -1.99
N TYR A 460 -14.52 -13.44 -2.38
CA TYR A 460 -13.31 -14.26 -2.32
C TYR A 460 -12.75 -14.53 -3.72
N VAL A 461 -11.43 -14.61 -3.80
CA VAL A 461 -10.70 -14.95 -5.02
C VAL A 461 -10.32 -16.43 -5.03
N GLY A 462 -10.00 -16.94 -6.23
CA GLY A 462 -9.49 -18.29 -6.43
C GLY A 462 -8.08 -18.50 -5.88
N ASN A 463 -7.33 -19.38 -6.52
CA ASN A 463 -5.96 -19.67 -6.15
C ASN A 463 -5.05 -18.46 -6.40
N ILE A 464 -4.66 -17.77 -5.33
CA ILE A 464 -3.72 -16.64 -5.39
C ILE A 464 -2.32 -17.04 -5.85
N GLU A 465 -1.94 -18.32 -5.83
CA GLU A 465 -0.63 -18.78 -6.31
C GLU A 465 -0.59 -19.00 -7.84
N ASP A 466 -1.74 -19.06 -8.52
CA ASP A 466 -1.82 -19.23 -9.98
C ASP A 466 -2.13 -17.88 -10.66
N PRO A 467 -1.23 -17.32 -11.49
CA PRO A 467 -1.46 -16.05 -12.17
C PRO A 467 -2.62 -16.07 -13.16
N ASN A 468 -3.10 -17.26 -13.55
CA ASN A 468 -4.18 -17.43 -14.53
C ASN A 468 -5.52 -17.76 -13.87
N ASP A 469 -5.58 -17.94 -12.55
CA ASP A 469 -6.85 -18.19 -11.86
C ASP A 469 -7.65 -16.89 -11.75
N ASN A 470 -8.79 -16.87 -12.45
CA ASN A 470 -9.73 -15.76 -12.44
C ASN A 470 -11.05 -16.14 -11.76
N SER A 471 -11.07 -17.24 -11.02
CA SER A 471 -12.27 -17.66 -10.28
C SER A 471 -12.52 -16.74 -9.09
N SER A 472 -13.79 -16.59 -8.76
CA SER A 472 -14.26 -15.82 -7.63
C SER A 472 -15.44 -16.51 -7.00
N THR A 473 -15.63 -16.28 -5.70
CA THR A 473 -16.78 -16.77 -4.94
C THR A 473 -17.38 -15.62 -4.15
N GLU A 474 -18.68 -15.40 -4.34
CA GLU A 474 -19.45 -14.49 -3.51
C GLU A 474 -19.65 -15.10 -2.12
N GLY A 475 -19.27 -14.35 -1.08
CA GLY A 475 -19.43 -14.72 0.31
C GLY A 475 -20.81 -14.35 0.87
N PRO A 476 -21.02 -14.52 2.18
CA PRO A 476 -22.26 -14.09 2.83
C PRO A 476 -22.34 -12.56 2.91
N TYR A 477 -23.54 -12.08 3.21
CA TYR A 477 -23.84 -10.66 3.36
C TYR A 477 -24.26 -10.39 4.79
N TRP A 478 -23.72 -9.34 5.41
CA TRP A 478 -24.07 -8.95 6.77
C TRP A 478 -24.37 -7.47 6.81
N TYR A 479 -25.48 -7.10 7.42
CA TYR A 479 -25.89 -5.70 7.51
C TYR A 479 -26.28 -5.32 8.93
N CYS A 480 -26.09 -4.05 9.24
CA CYS A 480 -26.65 -3.39 10.42
C CYS A 480 -27.64 -2.33 9.95
N SER A 481 -28.87 -2.37 10.47
CA SER A 481 -29.85 -1.32 10.15
C SER A 481 -29.61 -0.09 11.01
N ASP A 482 -30.04 1.06 10.52
CA ASP A 482 -30.05 2.30 11.28
C ASP A 482 -30.63 2.07 12.70
N ALA A 483 -29.91 2.55 13.71
CA ALA A 483 -30.25 2.46 15.13
C ALA A 483 -30.32 1.05 15.77
N THR A 484 -30.00 -0.06 15.06
CA THR A 484 -30.08 -1.41 15.68
C THR A 484 -28.79 -1.87 16.36
N ARG A 485 -27.62 -1.36 15.95
CA ARG A 485 -26.27 -1.75 16.46
C ARG A 485 -25.98 -3.26 16.48
N GLU A 486 -26.71 -4.04 15.71
CA GLU A 486 -26.57 -5.49 15.62
C GLU A 486 -26.60 -5.95 14.17
N LEU A 487 -25.80 -6.98 13.87
CA LEU A 487 -25.71 -7.60 12.57
C LEU A 487 -26.86 -8.58 12.31
N THR A 488 -27.37 -8.53 11.09
CA THR A 488 -28.30 -9.49 10.51
C THR A 488 -27.74 -10.02 9.20
N GLU A 489 -27.87 -11.32 8.97
CA GLU A 489 -27.47 -11.93 7.69
C GLU A 489 -28.43 -11.49 6.58
N GLY A 490 -27.87 -11.00 5.47
CA GLY A 490 -28.59 -10.64 4.26
C GLY A 490 -28.87 -11.87 3.38
N ASN A 491 -29.89 -11.76 2.53
CA ASN A 491 -30.24 -12.84 1.59
C ASN A 491 -29.58 -12.67 0.20
N SER A 492 -28.99 -11.51 -0.07
CA SER A 492 -28.36 -11.16 -1.35
C SER A 492 -27.39 -10.00 -1.16
N ALA A 493 -26.44 -9.86 -2.10
CA ALA A 493 -25.61 -8.66 -2.19
C ALA A 493 -26.44 -7.39 -2.30
N SER A 494 -25.81 -6.30 -1.88
CA SER A 494 -26.34 -4.95 -1.99
C SER A 494 -26.40 -4.52 -3.46
N ILE A 495 -27.47 -3.80 -3.82
CA ILE A 495 -27.68 -3.36 -5.19
C ILE A 495 -26.97 -2.01 -5.41
N PRO A 496 -26.07 -1.89 -6.42
CA PRO A 496 -25.45 -0.61 -6.77
C PRO A 496 -26.47 0.48 -7.08
N ARG A 497 -26.10 1.75 -6.89
CA ARG A 497 -26.89 2.87 -7.40
C ARG A 497 -26.97 2.85 -8.94
N ALA A 498 -28.10 3.30 -9.49
CA ALA A 498 -28.42 3.16 -10.91
C ALA A 498 -27.58 4.04 -11.84
N GLU A 499 -27.03 5.15 -11.36
CA GLU A 499 -26.21 6.09 -12.14
C GLU A 499 -24.73 5.95 -11.76
N MET A 500 -23.94 5.32 -12.63
CA MET A 500 -22.48 5.34 -12.57
C MET A 500 -21.93 5.95 -13.87
N PRO A 501 -20.86 6.75 -13.81
CA PRO A 501 -20.29 7.40 -14.99
C PRO A 501 -19.81 6.36 -16.01
N ILE A 502 -19.71 6.80 -17.27
CA ILE A 502 -19.08 6.02 -18.33
C ILE A 502 -17.61 5.79 -17.94
N LEU A 503 -17.25 4.51 -17.85
CA LEU A 503 -15.93 4.00 -17.51
C LEU A 503 -14.83 4.53 -18.46
N LEU A 504 -13.60 4.64 -17.95
CA LEU A 504 -12.43 4.39 -18.79
C LEU A 504 -12.57 2.94 -19.30
N PRO A 505 -12.47 2.69 -20.61
CA PRO A 505 -12.70 1.35 -21.15
C PRO A 505 -11.81 0.33 -20.41
N PRO A 506 -12.27 -0.89 -20.08
CA PRO A 506 -11.51 -1.87 -19.29
C PRO A 506 -10.08 -2.16 -19.80
N ASN A 507 -9.82 -1.91 -21.08
CA ASN A 507 -8.50 -2.06 -21.70
C ASN A 507 -7.53 -0.88 -21.40
N SER A 508 -7.98 0.20 -20.75
CA SER A 508 -7.16 1.37 -20.38
C SER A 508 -6.10 1.06 -19.33
N CYS A 509 -6.25 -0.07 -18.62
CA CYS A 509 -5.23 -0.57 -17.68
C CYS A 509 -4.02 -1.21 -18.36
N LEU A 510 -4.06 -1.41 -19.69
CA LEU A 510 -3.02 -2.11 -20.44
C LEU A 510 -2.16 -1.19 -21.31
N SER A 511 -2.58 0.04 -21.60
CA SER A 511 -1.82 0.96 -22.45
C SER A 511 -2.28 2.42 -22.28
N PRO A 512 -1.38 3.41 -22.34
CA PRO A 512 -1.76 4.81 -22.46
C PRO A 512 -2.72 5.02 -23.64
N GLU A 513 -3.80 5.79 -23.43
CA GLU A 513 -4.65 6.23 -24.53
C GLU A 513 -3.81 7.16 -25.44
N ASP A 514 -3.41 6.65 -26.59
CA ASP A 514 -2.82 7.39 -27.71
C ASP A 514 -1.32 7.75 -27.60
N THR A 515 -0.46 6.82 -28.03
CA THR A 515 0.98 7.10 -28.29
C THR A 515 1.21 7.82 -29.64
N SER A 516 0.17 8.18 -30.40
CA SER A 516 0.31 8.80 -31.71
C SER A 516 0.65 10.31 -31.64
N GLY A 517 1.74 10.65 -30.94
CA GLY A 517 2.23 12.03 -30.91
C GLY A 517 3.29 12.37 -29.86
N THR A 518 3.72 11.43 -29.02
CA THR A 518 4.72 11.73 -27.99
C THR A 518 6.07 12.01 -28.66
N GLY A 519 6.60 13.21 -28.44
CA GLY A 519 7.86 13.70 -29.03
C GLY A 519 9.13 13.01 -28.54
N ILE A 520 9.03 11.83 -27.89
CA ILE A 520 10.19 11.01 -27.53
C ILE A 520 10.52 10.14 -28.74
N GLY A 521 11.38 10.66 -29.61
CA GLY A 521 11.67 10.09 -30.94
C GLY A 521 12.33 8.71 -31.01
N ASP A 522 12.40 7.92 -29.93
CA ASP A 522 12.83 6.53 -29.93
C ASP A 522 12.11 5.76 -28.80
N GLU A 523 11.58 4.58 -29.10
CA GLU A 523 11.13 3.59 -28.10
C GLU A 523 12.18 3.44 -26.98
N PRO A 524 11.78 3.47 -25.69
CA PRO A 524 12.73 3.33 -24.60
C PRO A 524 13.40 1.96 -24.71
N ILE A 525 14.72 1.92 -24.53
CA ILE A 525 15.52 0.69 -24.66
C ILE A 525 15.79 0.04 -23.30
N ALA A 526 15.73 0.84 -22.24
CA ALA A 526 15.87 0.41 -20.85
C ALA A 526 15.22 1.44 -19.90
N ALA A 527 14.97 1.02 -18.66
CA ALA A 527 14.57 1.87 -17.56
C ALA A 527 15.42 1.57 -16.32
N VAL A 528 16.03 2.58 -15.70
CA VAL A 528 16.80 2.43 -14.46
C VAL A 528 15.95 2.89 -13.28
N PHE A 529 15.52 1.95 -12.44
CA PHE A 529 14.64 2.26 -11.32
C PHE A 529 15.39 2.84 -10.11
N GLY A 530 16.64 2.42 -9.91
CA GLY A 530 17.45 2.88 -8.79
C GLY A 530 18.83 2.24 -8.76
N THR A 531 19.63 2.71 -7.81
CA THR A 531 20.91 2.13 -7.38
C THR A 531 20.83 1.87 -5.89
N TYR A 532 21.15 0.65 -5.46
CA TYR A 532 20.83 0.19 -4.11
C TYR A 532 21.95 -0.68 -3.50
N PRO A 533 22.35 -0.51 -2.23
CA PRO A 533 22.01 0.63 -1.38
C PRO A 533 22.66 1.91 -1.91
N ASN A 534 22.11 3.09 -1.59
CA ASN A 534 22.72 4.37 -1.93
C ASN A 534 22.36 5.46 -0.90
N PRO A 535 23.14 5.64 0.17
CA PRO A 535 24.59 5.41 0.19
C PRO A 535 25.00 3.94 0.33
N PHE A 536 26.19 3.60 -0.17
CA PHE A 536 26.74 2.24 -0.14
C PHE A 536 28.05 2.15 0.64
N TRP A 537 28.37 0.93 1.10
CA TRP A 537 29.60 0.61 1.81
C TRP A 537 30.67 0.07 0.85
N ASP A 538 30.49 -1.15 0.37
CA ASP A 538 31.44 -1.82 -0.52
C ASP A 538 30.90 -1.93 -1.95
N ASP A 539 29.64 -2.26 -2.11
CA ASP A 539 29.01 -2.48 -3.40
C ASP A 539 27.61 -1.86 -3.47
N PHE A 540 27.12 -1.67 -4.69
CA PHE A 540 25.74 -1.32 -4.95
C PHE A 540 25.26 -2.02 -6.23
N VAL A 541 23.95 -2.19 -6.33
CA VAL A 541 23.23 -2.86 -7.40
C VAL A 541 22.50 -1.84 -8.24
N ILE A 542 22.55 -1.98 -9.57
CA ILE A 542 21.71 -1.21 -10.49
C ILE A 542 20.48 -2.06 -10.82
N LYS A 543 19.29 -1.57 -10.47
CA LYS A 543 18.02 -2.17 -10.89
C LYS A 543 17.60 -1.57 -12.23
N THR A 544 17.62 -2.38 -13.27
CA THR A 544 17.26 -1.94 -14.62
C THR A 544 16.36 -2.94 -15.33
N TYR A 545 15.39 -2.46 -16.09
CA TYR A 545 14.63 -3.29 -17.03
C TYR A 545 15.10 -3.01 -18.46
N LEU A 546 15.31 -4.06 -19.24
CA LEU A 546 15.65 -3.96 -20.67
C LEU A 546 14.43 -4.34 -21.51
N PHE A 547 14.00 -3.44 -22.39
CA PHE A 547 12.86 -3.67 -23.30
C PHE A 547 13.25 -4.46 -24.55
N LYS A 548 14.55 -4.59 -24.81
CA LYS A 548 15.15 -5.40 -25.87
C LYS A 548 16.44 -6.01 -25.36
N GLN A 549 16.81 -7.18 -25.90
CA GLN A 549 18.14 -7.73 -25.67
C GLN A 549 19.19 -6.73 -26.18
N GLU A 550 20.14 -6.36 -25.33
CA GLU A 550 21.13 -5.34 -25.66
C GLU A 550 22.38 -5.49 -24.79
N THR A 551 23.49 -4.97 -25.31
CA THR A 551 24.74 -4.91 -24.55
C THR A 551 24.72 -3.75 -23.55
N VAL A 552 24.99 -4.07 -22.29
CA VAL A 552 25.04 -3.12 -21.17
C VAL A 552 26.47 -2.95 -20.70
N THR A 553 26.88 -1.70 -20.50
CA THR A 553 28.18 -1.35 -19.91
C THR A 553 27.97 -0.38 -18.75
N THR A 554 28.57 -0.67 -17.61
CA THR A 554 28.49 0.18 -16.42
C THR A 554 29.86 0.72 -16.07
N GLU A 555 29.94 2.03 -15.88
CA GLU A 555 31.15 2.78 -15.53
C GLU A 555 30.85 3.66 -14.32
N VAL A 556 31.80 3.81 -13.41
CA VAL A 556 31.70 4.72 -12.26
C VAL A 556 32.81 5.75 -12.35
N TYR A 557 32.45 7.03 -12.25
CA TYR A 557 33.35 8.16 -12.34
C TYR A 557 33.40 8.93 -11.03
N ASP A 558 34.57 9.48 -10.69
CA ASP A 558 34.67 10.49 -9.63
C ASP A 558 34.07 11.84 -10.05
N MET A 559 33.96 12.78 -9.12
CA MET A 559 33.42 14.12 -9.40
C MET A 559 34.30 14.98 -10.32
N LEU A 560 35.53 14.56 -10.62
CA LEU A 560 36.42 15.20 -11.60
C LEU A 560 36.29 14.58 -13.00
N GLY A 561 35.47 13.52 -13.14
CA GLY A 561 35.24 12.81 -14.40
C GLY A 561 36.27 11.73 -14.69
N ALA A 562 37.09 11.32 -13.73
CA ALA A 562 38.00 10.18 -13.89
C ALA A 562 37.24 8.86 -13.66
N LEU A 563 37.41 7.91 -14.58
CA LEU A 563 36.88 6.55 -14.42
C LEU A 563 37.58 5.85 -13.24
N VAL A 564 36.81 5.37 -12.27
CA VAL A 564 37.33 4.71 -11.05
C VAL A 564 37.06 3.21 -10.99
N THR A 565 35.92 2.75 -11.52
CA THR A 565 35.61 1.31 -11.67
C THR A 565 34.63 1.11 -12.83
N SER A 566 34.50 -0.12 -13.32
CA SER A 566 33.58 -0.50 -14.39
C SER A 566 33.20 -1.97 -14.30
N VAL A 567 31.96 -2.30 -14.65
CA VAL A 567 31.50 -3.69 -14.81
C VAL A 567 31.76 -4.12 -16.26
N PRO A 568 32.25 -5.35 -16.52
CA PRO A 568 32.41 -5.86 -17.86
C PRO A 568 31.13 -5.75 -18.70
N SER A 569 31.31 -5.33 -19.95
CA SER A 569 30.21 -5.24 -20.90
C SER A 569 29.55 -6.62 -21.08
N THR A 570 28.24 -6.69 -20.89
CA THR A 570 27.49 -7.95 -20.90
C THR A 570 26.26 -7.80 -21.78
N ASP A 571 26.01 -8.80 -22.62
CA ASP A 571 24.77 -8.88 -23.42
C ASP A 571 23.67 -9.49 -22.56
N LEU A 572 22.60 -8.73 -22.32
CA LEU A 572 21.53 -9.10 -21.40
C LEU A 572 20.20 -9.25 -22.15
N PRO A 573 19.40 -10.28 -21.86
CA PRO A 573 18.10 -10.48 -22.50
C PRO A 573 17.08 -9.40 -22.08
N VAL A 574 15.91 -9.40 -22.72
CA VAL A 574 14.74 -8.63 -22.25
C VAL A 574 14.40 -9.01 -20.81
N GLY A 575 14.03 -8.04 -19.99
CA GLY A 575 13.54 -8.26 -18.64
C GLY A 575 14.27 -7.43 -17.59
N LEU A 576 13.96 -7.72 -16.33
CA LEU A 576 14.55 -7.09 -15.16
C LEU A 576 15.92 -7.68 -14.85
N HIS A 577 16.90 -6.80 -14.57
CA HIS A 577 18.28 -7.15 -14.27
C HIS A 577 18.77 -6.40 -13.04
N TYR A 578 19.66 -7.07 -12.32
CA TYR A 578 20.39 -6.57 -11.16
C TYR A 578 21.88 -6.61 -11.51
N LEU A 579 22.49 -5.44 -11.63
CA LEU A 579 23.91 -5.33 -11.99
C LEU A 579 24.71 -4.93 -10.76
N ASP A 580 25.44 -5.88 -10.19
CA ASP A 580 26.34 -5.63 -9.07
C ASP A 580 27.54 -4.80 -9.50
N VAL A 581 27.87 -3.79 -8.69
CA VAL A 581 29.03 -2.92 -8.88
C VAL A 581 29.90 -2.96 -7.63
N ASP A 582 30.99 -3.73 -7.70
CA ASP A 582 32.04 -3.71 -6.67
C ASP A 582 32.77 -2.35 -6.69
N ALA A 583 32.63 -1.64 -5.59
CA ALA A 583 33.22 -0.34 -5.34
C ALA A 583 33.99 -0.32 -4.00
N SER A 584 34.39 -1.50 -3.48
CA SER A 584 35.05 -1.68 -2.19
C SER A 584 36.38 -0.91 -2.11
N GLY A 585 37.09 -0.84 -3.24
CA GLY A 585 38.35 -0.09 -3.37
C GLY A 585 38.22 1.44 -3.44
N LEU A 586 37.01 1.99 -3.56
CA LEU A 586 36.81 3.45 -3.67
C LEU A 586 36.95 4.15 -2.30
N PRO A 587 37.52 5.36 -2.24
CA PRO A 587 37.43 6.18 -1.01
C PRO A 587 36.00 6.67 -0.76
N LYS A 588 35.72 7.12 0.47
CA LYS A 588 34.43 7.76 0.80
C LYS A 588 34.23 9.01 -0.04
N GLY A 589 33.04 9.19 -0.60
CA GLY A 589 32.77 10.32 -1.49
C GLY A 589 31.56 10.14 -2.40
N ASN A 590 31.38 11.13 -3.28
CA ASN A 590 30.35 11.13 -4.31
C ASN A 590 30.92 10.63 -5.64
N TYR A 591 30.13 9.85 -6.35
CA TYR A 591 30.47 9.29 -7.65
C TYR A 591 29.28 9.40 -8.59
N ILE A 592 29.57 9.30 -9.89
CA ILE A 592 28.55 9.19 -10.94
C ILE A 592 28.63 7.79 -11.53
N MET A 593 27.60 6.99 -11.28
CA MET A 593 27.35 5.77 -12.03
C MET A 593 26.79 6.15 -13.39
N LYS A 594 27.34 5.56 -14.44
CA LYS A 594 26.90 5.68 -15.83
C LYS A 594 26.67 4.30 -16.40
N MET A 595 25.44 4.01 -16.79
CA MET A 595 25.07 2.79 -17.50
C MET A 595 24.76 3.13 -18.96
N THR A 596 25.42 2.45 -19.88
CA THR A 596 25.21 2.59 -21.32
C THR A 596 24.54 1.33 -21.84
N VAL A 597 23.39 1.49 -22.49
CA VAL A 597 22.63 0.42 -23.15
C VAL A 597 22.51 0.82 -24.60
N GLY A 598 23.06 0.06 -25.54
CA GLY A 598 23.09 0.46 -26.95
C GLY A 598 23.63 1.88 -27.16
N ASN A 599 22.76 2.82 -27.57
CA ASN A 599 23.09 4.24 -27.77
C ASN A 599 22.57 5.20 -26.67
N LYS A 600 21.85 4.72 -25.64
CA LYS A 600 21.37 5.56 -24.54
C LYS A 600 22.30 5.47 -23.34
N VAL A 601 22.34 6.56 -22.59
CA VAL A 601 23.13 6.68 -21.37
C VAL A 601 22.19 7.03 -20.23
N PHE A 602 22.26 6.23 -19.19
CA PHE A 602 21.61 6.46 -17.91
C PHE A 602 22.67 6.84 -16.89
N SER A 603 22.35 7.71 -15.95
CA SER A 603 23.27 8.02 -14.86
C SER A 603 22.59 8.27 -13.53
N ARG A 604 23.29 7.88 -12.46
CA ARG A 604 22.89 8.10 -11.07
C ARG A 604 24.06 8.66 -10.27
N ARG A 605 23.76 9.57 -9.35
CA ARG A 605 24.70 9.90 -8.27
C ARG A 605 24.68 8.76 -7.26
N VAL A 606 25.85 8.21 -6.94
CA VAL A 606 26.02 7.19 -5.90
C VAL A 606 26.99 7.70 -4.85
N VAL A 607 26.76 7.37 -3.57
CA VAL A 607 27.50 7.91 -2.43
C VAL A 607 28.12 6.78 -1.63
N LYS A 608 29.45 6.81 -1.45
CA LYS A 608 30.16 5.87 -0.59
C LYS A 608 30.36 6.44 0.81
N ILE A 609 29.94 5.72 1.85
CA ILE A 609 29.97 6.18 3.26
C ILE A 609 31.07 5.60 4.13
#